data_AF-A0A831LYP1-F1
#
_entry.id   AF-A0A831LYP1-F1
#
_cell.length_a   1.000
_cell.length_b   1.000
_cell.length_c   1.000
_cell.angle_alpha   90.00
_cell.angle_beta   90.00
_cell.angle_gamma   90.00
#
_symmetry.space_group_name_H-M   'P 1'
#
loop_
_entity.id
_entity.type
_entity.pdbx_description
1 polymer ?
#
loop_
_entity_poly.entity_id
_entity_poly.type
_entity_poly.pdbx_seq_one_letter_code
_entity_poly.pdbx_strand_id
1 'polypeptide(L)'
;GNKECYDLTLSIIEKAAAYIEARDKGAQTFGGQKYGTLPDGQRDDILFEVLPWLRGQVSQQKRFIGTVQTDETILRFVNSKDAARLAELGTSCPDHFLRTKIKPLYVDWNPQTGTVAELKEKLAEGLEEYRKDYAAYYERCKHANSPAMRDPNPTVILIPGIGMIAWGKDKSESRVTAEFYNCAVEVMRGAEAMDEYIALPQQEAFDIEYWLLEEAKLKRMPAEKELQRNVVIVIGAGNGIGKAVAHRVAKEGAHVVCADLSLEAAQATADELTKIYGVGIGVAGSGLSGCGPAIGLSVNITDRASVHAMLRQAVVAYGGVDNIIVTAGVYIAPDREGHLTDAQWALTFDVNVKGSYLVADEAQELWLNQGLRGSLVLTTSVNAVVSKRGSLAYDASKAAANHLVRGLAVELSPLVRVNGLAPATVVAGSTMFPRDRVVVSLLKYGIDFEESESTEALRDKLANFYAQRTLTKTAITPEDQAEAAYYLISERSAKTTGQVFSVDGGLPESFLR
;
A
#
# COMPACT_ATOMS: atom_id res chain seq x y z
N GLY A 1 -46.13 0.48 -19.69
CA GLY A 1 -45.16 1.59 -19.54
C GLY A 1 -43.86 1.10 -18.94
N ASN A 2 -43.56 1.40 -17.67
CA ASN A 2 -42.25 1.09 -17.08
C ASN A 2 -42.06 -0.41 -16.76
N LYS A 3 -43.11 -1.09 -16.26
CA LYS A 3 -43.04 -2.52 -15.92
C LYS A 3 -42.92 -3.42 -17.15
N GLU A 4 -43.73 -3.21 -18.19
CA GLU A 4 -43.67 -4.01 -19.43
C GLU A 4 -42.32 -3.88 -20.14
N CYS A 5 -41.73 -2.68 -20.17
CA CYS A 5 -40.38 -2.48 -20.74
C CYS A 5 -39.31 -3.20 -19.91
N TYR A 6 -39.41 -3.15 -18.58
CA TYR A 6 -38.50 -3.86 -17.68
C TYR A 6 -38.61 -5.39 -17.85
N ASP A 7 -39.83 -5.93 -17.80
CA ASP A 7 -40.11 -7.36 -17.95
C ASP A 7 -39.67 -7.86 -19.35
N LEU A 8 -39.90 -7.07 -20.40
CA LEU A 8 -39.43 -7.39 -21.75
C LEU A 8 -37.91 -7.43 -21.82
N THR A 9 -37.22 -6.45 -21.22
CA THR A 9 -35.74 -6.39 -21.17
C THR A 9 -35.18 -7.63 -20.48
N LEU A 10 -35.72 -8.00 -19.31
CA LEU A 10 -35.35 -9.24 -18.62
C LEU A 10 -35.56 -10.46 -19.49
N SER A 11 -36.73 -10.58 -20.13
CA SER A 11 -37.05 -11.74 -20.97
C SER A 11 -36.11 -11.89 -22.18
N ILE A 12 -35.62 -10.78 -22.74
CA ILE A 12 -34.65 -10.80 -23.85
C ILE A 12 -33.28 -11.23 -23.34
N ILE A 13 -32.83 -10.66 -22.22
CA ILE A 13 -31.55 -11.01 -21.60
C ILE A 13 -31.53 -12.49 -21.21
N GLU A 14 -32.59 -13.00 -20.58
CA GLU A 14 -32.70 -14.41 -20.18
C GLU A 14 -32.67 -15.35 -21.38
N LYS A 15 -33.38 -15.01 -22.47
CA LYS A 15 -33.33 -15.80 -23.71
C LYS A 15 -31.93 -15.82 -24.33
N ALA A 16 -31.24 -14.68 -24.33
CA ALA A 16 -29.86 -14.60 -24.82
C ALA A 16 -28.90 -15.42 -23.94
N ALA A 17 -29.00 -15.28 -22.61
CA ALA A 17 -28.20 -16.02 -21.66
C ALA A 17 -28.38 -17.54 -21.81
N ALA A 18 -29.63 -18.02 -21.88
CA ALA A 18 -29.93 -19.43 -22.09
C ALA A 18 -29.40 -19.96 -23.43
N TYR A 19 -29.44 -19.13 -24.49
CA TYR A 19 -28.90 -19.50 -25.81
C TYR A 19 -27.37 -19.68 -25.77
N ILE A 20 -26.67 -18.81 -25.05
CA ILE A 20 -25.21 -18.86 -24.86
C ILE A 20 -24.84 -20.06 -23.99
N GLU A 21 -25.51 -20.26 -22.86
CA GLU A 21 -25.25 -21.36 -21.93
C GLU A 21 -25.42 -22.73 -22.61
N ALA A 22 -26.46 -22.90 -23.44
CA ALA A 22 -26.68 -24.12 -24.21
C ALA A 22 -25.57 -24.43 -25.23
N ARG A 23 -24.67 -23.49 -25.52
CA ARG A 23 -23.56 -23.62 -26.47
C ARG A 23 -22.19 -23.57 -25.81
N ASP A 24 -22.13 -23.31 -24.50
CA ASP A 24 -20.85 -23.27 -23.80
C ASP A 24 -20.15 -24.63 -23.88
N LYS A 25 -18.94 -24.62 -24.41
CA LYS A 25 -18.11 -25.83 -24.61
C LYS A 25 -17.31 -26.16 -23.33
N GLY A 26 -17.63 -25.50 -22.21
CA GLY A 26 -16.97 -25.68 -20.92
C GLY A 26 -15.47 -25.39 -21.00
N ALA A 27 -14.65 -26.36 -20.59
CA ALA A 27 -13.19 -26.26 -20.66
C ALA A 27 -12.66 -26.11 -22.09
N GLN A 28 -13.45 -26.47 -23.11
CA GLN A 28 -13.04 -26.38 -24.52
C GLN A 28 -13.39 -25.05 -25.18
N THR A 29 -14.09 -24.13 -24.49
CA THR A 29 -14.53 -22.85 -25.08
C THR A 29 -13.36 -21.98 -25.54
N PHE A 30 -12.23 -22.03 -24.84
CA PHE A 30 -10.98 -21.36 -25.25
C PHE A 30 -9.92 -22.34 -25.79
N GLY A 31 -10.36 -23.34 -26.55
CA GLY A 31 -9.47 -24.31 -27.21
C GLY A 31 -8.87 -25.38 -26.29
N GLY A 32 -9.37 -25.46 -25.05
CA GLY A 32 -8.86 -26.36 -24.02
C GLY A 32 -7.71 -25.78 -23.21
N GLN A 33 -7.32 -26.53 -22.18
CA GLN A 33 -6.21 -26.16 -21.30
C GLN A 33 -4.85 -26.36 -22.00
N LYS A 34 -3.99 -25.33 -21.96
CA LYS A 34 -2.57 -25.34 -22.36
C LYS A 34 -1.67 -25.56 -21.14
N TYR A 35 -1.97 -24.90 -20.02
CA TYR A 35 -1.15 -24.92 -18.80
C TYR A 35 -1.96 -25.27 -17.54
N GLY A 36 -1.28 -25.80 -16.53
CA GLY A 36 -1.86 -26.02 -15.20
C GLY A 36 -1.81 -24.77 -14.32
N THR A 37 -2.85 -24.56 -13.50
CA THR A 37 -2.80 -23.60 -12.39
C THR A 37 -1.74 -24.03 -11.37
N LEU A 38 -0.85 -23.13 -10.98
CA LEU A 38 0.13 -23.42 -9.93
C LEU A 38 -0.54 -23.50 -8.56
N PRO A 39 -0.02 -24.31 -7.61
CA PRO A 39 -0.51 -24.31 -6.23
C PRO A 39 -0.42 -22.92 -5.58
N ASP A 40 -1.36 -22.61 -4.68
CA ASP A 40 -1.48 -21.28 -4.05
C ASP A 40 -0.16 -20.79 -3.44
N GLY A 41 0.54 -21.63 -2.65
CA GLY A 41 1.82 -21.26 -2.06
C GLY A 41 2.91 -20.91 -3.09
N GLN A 42 2.99 -21.65 -4.20
CA GLN A 42 3.93 -21.34 -5.28
C GLN A 42 3.57 -20.04 -6.00
N ARG A 43 2.26 -19.78 -6.23
CA ARG A 43 1.82 -18.50 -6.80
C ARG A 43 2.19 -17.34 -5.90
N ASP A 44 1.96 -17.47 -4.60
CA ASP A 44 2.27 -16.42 -3.63
C ASP A 44 3.78 -16.13 -3.59
N ASP A 45 4.63 -17.17 -3.71
CA ASP A 45 6.09 -17.01 -3.75
C ASP A 45 6.54 -16.24 -4.99
N ILE A 46 6.01 -16.61 -6.15
CA ILE A 46 6.32 -15.92 -7.41
C ILE A 46 5.78 -14.48 -7.37
N LEU A 47 4.56 -14.27 -6.88
CA LEU A 47 3.96 -12.94 -6.76
C LEU A 47 4.78 -12.03 -5.84
N PHE A 48 5.26 -12.53 -4.71
CA PHE A 48 6.12 -11.76 -3.82
C PHE A 48 7.43 -11.32 -4.51
N GLU A 49 8.02 -12.18 -5.33
CA GLU A 49 9.27 -11.87 -6.03
C GLU A 49 9.08 -10.95 -7.26
N VAL A 50 7.93 -11.08 -7.94
CA VAL A 50 7.64 -10.43 -9.23
C VAL A 50 6.89 -9.11 -9.06
N LEU A 51 5.90 -9.01 -8.17
CA LEU A 51 5.07 -7.82 -8.04
C LEU A 51 5.86 -6.53 -7.75
N PRO A 52 6.83 -6.50 -6.82
CA PRO A 52 7.57 -5.27 -6.53
C PRO A 52 8.36 -4.82 -7.75
N TRP A 53 9.07 -5.75 -8.40
CA TRP A 53 9.81 -5.49 -9.64
C TRP A 53 8.89 -4.97 -10.75
N LEU A 54 7.78 -5.68 -10.99
CA LEU A 54 6.83 -5.35 -12.04
C LEU A 54 6.18 -3.99 -11.81
N ARG A 55 5.77 -3.69 -10.56
CA ARG A 55 5.31 -2.36 -10.16
C ARG A 55 6.35 -1.32 -10.48
N GLY A 56 7.62 -1.59 -10.17
CA GLY A 56 8.76 -0.76 -10.56
C GLY A 56 8.80 -0.46 -12.06
N GLN A 57 8.71 -1.50 -12.90
CA GLN A 57 8.75 -1.36 -14.36
C GLN A 57 7.61 -0.51 -14.92
N VAL A 58 6.39 -0.63 -14.37
CA VAL A 58 5.23 0.17 -14.84
C VAL A 58 5.15 1.55 -14.19
N SER A 59 5.89 1.81 -13.11
CA SER A 59 5.78 3.04 -12.29
C SER A 59 6.81 4.12 -12.63
N GLN A 60 7.41 4.10 -13.82
CA GLN A 60 8.51 4.99 -14.20
C GLN A 60 8.08 6.47 -14.34
N GLN A 61 6.84 6.73 -14.76
CA GLN A 61 6.29 8.09 -14.87
C GLN A 61 5.47 8.48 -13.63
N LYS A 62 4.49 7.64 -13.29
CA LYS A 62 3.68 7.74 -12.08
C LYS A 62 3.55 6.36 -11.46
N ARG A 63 3.51 6.30 -10.12
CA ARG A 63 3.34 5.03 -9.41
C ARG A 63 1.95 4.43 -9.66
N PHE A 64 1.90 3.10 -9.70
CA PHE A 64 0.67 2.32 -9.77
C PHE A 64 0.44 1.52 -8.47
N ILE A 65 -0.82 1.22 -8.19
CA ILE A 65 -1.28 0.31 -7.15
C ILE A 65 -1.84 -0.94 -7.82
N GLY A 66 -1.42 -2.11 -7.35
CA GLY A 66 -1.76 -3.40 -7.95
C GLY A 66 -3.00 -4.05 -7.35
N THR A 67 -3.65 -4.88 -8.16
CA THR A 67 -4.63 -5.88 -7.76
C THR A 67 -4.36 -7.19 -8.47
N VAL A 68 -4.15 -8.26 -7.71
CA VAL A 68 -4.06 -9.64 -8.18
C VAL A 68 -5.44 -10.30 -8.17
N GLN A 69 -5.80 -10.94 -9.27
CA GLN A 69 -7.01 -11.76 -9.44
C GLN A 69 -6.62 -13.18 -9.85
N THR A 70 -7.04 -14.16 -9.06
CA THR A 70 -6.76 -15.60 -9.27
C THR A 70 -8.03 -16.44 -9.16
N ASP A 71 -9.18 -15.91 -9.62
CA ASP A 71 -10.43 -16.67 -9.66
C ASP A 71 -10.43 -17.70 -10.79
N GLU A 72 -11.42 -18.59 -10.77
CA GLU A 72 -11.55 -19.65 -11.76
C GLU A 72 -11.71 -19.09 -13.19
N THR A 73 -12.42 -17.98 -13.36
CA THR A 73 -12.63 -17.37 -14.69
C THR A 73 -11.31 -16.94 -15.31
N ILE A 74 -10.51 -16.16 -14.58
CA ILE A 74 -9.22 -15.69 -15.05
C ILE A 74 -8.24 -16.84 -15.20
N LEU A 75 -8.16 -17.76 -14.22
CA LEU A 75 -7.25 -18.90 -14.31
C LEU A 75 -7.58 -19.82 -15.48
N ARG A 76 -8.87 -20.05 -15.77
CA ARG A 76 -9.30 -20.80 -16.95
C ARG A 76 -8.86 -20.10 -18.24
N PHE A 77 -9.01 -18.78 -18.31
CA PHE A 77 -8.62 -18.01 -19.48
C PHE A 77 -7.11 -18.01 -19.71
N VAL A 78 -6.31 -17.59 -18.74
CA VAL A 78 -4.84 -17.43 -18.93
C VAL A 78 -4.14 -18.76 -19.21
N ASN A 79 -4.72 -19.87 -18.76
CA ASN A 79 -4.21 -21.21 -18.97
C ASN A 79 -4.70 -21.87 -20.27
N SER A 80 -5.55 -21.21 -21.05
CA SER A 80 -6.14 -21.78 -22.26
C SER A 80 -5.22 -21.69 -23.48
N LYS A 81 -5.52 -22.46 -24.54
CA LYS A 81 -4.76 -22.38 -25.80
C LYS A 81 -5.02 -21.09 -26.58
N ASP A 82 -6.22 -20.54 -26.46
CA ASP A 82 -6.64 -19.32 -27.16
C ASP A 82 -6.29 -18.02 -26.41
N ALA A 83 -5.79 -18.12 -25.18
CA ALA A 83 -5.50 -16.96 -24.31
C ALA A 83 -4.70 -15.86 -25.02
N ALA A 84 -3.60 -16.21 -25.69
CA ALA A 84 -2.73 -15.26 -26.37
C ALA A 84 -3.44 -14.57 -27.55
N ARG A 85 -4.19 -15.33 -28.36
CA ARG A 85 -4.95 -14.79 -29.50
C ARG A 85 -6.03 -13.82 -29.01
N LEU A 86 -6.83 -14.24 -28.03
CA LEU A 86 -7.95 -13.46 -27.50
C LEU A 86 -7.48 -12.22 -26.73
N ALA A 87 -6.38 -12.33 -25.99
CA ALA A 87 -5.76 -11.18 -25.33
C ALA A 87 -5.31 -10.11 -26.35
N GLU A 88 -4.79 -10.50 -27.51
CA GLU A 88 -4.37 -9.56 -28.56
C GLU A 88 -5.56 -8.79 -29.18
N LEU A 89 -6.74 -9.41 -29.24
CA LEU A 89 -7.97 -8.76 -29.71
C LEU A 89 -8.47 -7.69 -28.75
N GLY A 90 -8.16 -7.80 -27.45
CA GLY A 90 -8.44 -6.77 -26.47
C GLY A 90 -9.88 -6.77 -25.93
N THR A 91 -10.33 -5.63 -25.40
CA THR A 91 -11.54 -5.57 -24.54
C THR A 91 -12.85 -5.45 -25.32
N SER A 92 -13.97 -5.77 -24.66
CA SER A 92 -15.28 -5.98 -25.28
C SER A 92 -16.24 -4.78 -25.28
N CYS A 93 -16.00 -3.76 -24.45
CA CYS A 93 -16.94 -2.66 -24.23
C CYS A 93 -16.24 -1.29 -24.28
N PRO A 94 -16.87 -0.25 -24.86
CA PRO A 94 -16.38 1.12 -24.84
C PRO A 94 -15.89 1.61 -23.46
N ASP A 95 -16.64 1.30 -22.40
CA ASP A 95 -16.31 1.72 -21.03
C ASP A 95 -15.01 1.11 -20.48
N HIS A 96 -14.59 -0.03 -21.05
CA HIS A 96 -13.38 -0.72 -20.61
C HIS A 96 -12.11 -0.02 -21.10
N PHE A 97 -12.10 0.56 -22.32
CA PHE A 97 -10.88 1.14 -22.92
C PHE A 97 -10.21 2.19 -22.05
N LEU A 98 -10.98 2.95 -21.27
CA LEU A 98 -10.44 3.97 -20.35
C LEU A 98 -9.60 3.38 -19.22
N ARG A 99 -9.86 2.12 -18.82
CA ARG A 99 -9.22 1.46 -17.67
C ARG A 99 -8.32 0.32 -18.09
N THR A 100 -8.77 -0.54 -19.00
CA THR A 100 -8.04 -1.73 -19.47
C THR A 100 -7.17 -1.45 -20.69
N LYS A 101 -7.26 -0.24 -21.27
CA LYS A 101 -6.66 0.12 -22.56
C LYS A 101 -7.19 -0.75 -23.71
N ILE A 102 -6.57 -0.62 -24.88
CA ILE A 102 -6.96 -1.38 -26.08
C ILE A 102 -6.79 -2.89 -25.92
N LYS A 103 -5.71 -3.34 -25.26
CA LYS A 103 -5.41 -4.74 -24.97
C LYS A 103 -4.63 -4.93 -23.66
N PRO A 104 -4.71 -6.08 -22.99
CA PRO A 104 -3.80 -6.47 -21.91
C PRO A 104 -2.40 -6.84 -22.46
N LEU A 105 -1.45 -7.09 -21.56
CA LEU A 105 -0.22 -7.82 -21.86
C LEU A 105 -0.38 -9.30 -21.44
N TYR A 106 -0.38 -10.23 -22.39
CA TYR A 106 -0.28 -11.67 -22.10
C TYR A 106 1.19 -12.10 -22.16
N VAL A 107 1.64 -12.82 -21.12
CA VAL A 107 3.02 -13.30 -21.03
C VAL A 107 3.07 -14.78 -21.38
N ASP A 108 3.67 -15.14 -22.52
CA ASP A 108 3.85 -16.53 -22.94
C ASP A 108 5.00 -17.19 -22.16
N TRP A 109 4.72 -17.46 -20.88
CA TRP A 109 5.57 -18.16 -19.92
C TRP A 109 4.95 -19.52 -19.58
N ASN A 110 5.78 -20.56 -19.46
CA ASN A 110 5.33 -21.90 -19.09
C ASN A 110 5.43 -22.10 -17.57
N PRO A 111 4.32 -22.11 -16.82
CA PRO A 111 4.35 -22.22 -15.36
C PRO A 111 4.88 -23.56 -14.85
N GLN A 112 4.84 -24.64 -15.65
CA GLN A 112 5.28 -25.96 -15.20
C GLN A 112 6.80 -26.14 -15.27
N THR A 113 7.50 -25.38 -16.12
CA THR A 113 8.93 -25.57 -16.37
C THR A 113 9.76 -24.31 -16.25
N GLY A 114 9.13 -23.14 -16.37
CA GLY A 114 9.82 -21.86 -16.42
C GLY A 114 10.24 -21.36 -15.05
N THR A 115 11.33 -20.60 -15.02
CA THR A 115 11.83 -19.98 -13.78
C THR A 115 11.26 -18.58 -13.58
N VAL A 116 11.39 -18.03 -12.36
CA VAL A 116 10.99 -16.63 -12.07
C VAL A 116 11.86 -15.62 -12.83
N ALA A 117 13.14 -15.95 -13.03
CA ALA A 117 14.05 -15.13 -13.84
C ALA A 117 13.57 -15.04 -15.30
N GLU A 118 13.20 -16.18 -15.91
CA GLU A 118 12.62 -16.22 -17.25
C GLU A 118 11.27 -15.46 -17.33
N LEU A 119 10.45 -15.54 -16.27
CA LEU A 119 9.21 -14.77 -16.21
C LEU A 119 9.49 -13.25 -16.20
N LYS A 120 10.47 -12.78 -15.43
CA LYS A 120 10.89 -11.37 -15.40
C LYS A 120 11.45 -10.91 -16.75
N GLU A 121 12.25 -11.75 -17.42
CA GLU A 121 12.76 -11.48 -18.76
C GLU A 121 11.62 -11.29 -19.77
N LYS A 122 10.69 -12.26 -19.84
CA LYS A 122 9.52 -12.17 -20.73
C LYS A 122 8.60 -11.00 -20.42
N LEU A 123 8.43 -10.66 -19.13
CA LEU A 123 7.71 -9.47 -18.72
C LEU A 123 8.41 -8.19 -19.21
N ALA A 124 9.74 -8.10 -19.10
CA ALA A 124 10.49 -6.93 -19.55
C ALA A 124 10.36 -6.74 -21.06
N GLU A 125 10.56 -7.80 -21.85
CA GLU A 125 10.37 -7.81 -23.30
C GLU A 125 8.93 -7.42 -23.68
N GLY A 126 7.94 -8.05 -23.02
CA GLY A 126 6.53 -7.78 -23.27
C GLY A 126 6.12 -6.35 -22.92
N LEU A 127 6.68 -5.76 -21.86
CA LEU A 127 6.45 -4.35 -21.51
C LEU A 127 7.07 -3.40 -22.53
N GLU A 128 8.27 -3.69 -23.03
CA GLU A 128 8.90 -2.88 -24.06
C GLU A 128 8.08 -2.92 -25.36
N GLU A 129 7.70 -4.12 -25.80
CA GLU A 129 6.90 -4.30 -27.01
C GLU A 129 5.51 -3.66 -26.87
N TYR A 130 4.83 -3.85 -25.75
CA TYR A 130 3.54 -3.21 -25.50
C TYR A 130 3.61 -1.68 -25.61
N ARG A 131 4.67 -1.05 -25.10
CA ARG A 131 4.85 0.41 -25.21
C ARG A 131 5.06 0.84 -26.66
N LYS A 132 5.83 0.08 -27.45
CA LYS A 132 6.03 0.33 -28.89
C LYS A 132 4.71 0.19 -29.65
N ASP A 133 3.98 -0.89 -29.41
CA ASP A 133 2.67 -1.16 -30.00
C ASP A 133 1.67 -0.04 -29.69
N TYR A 134 1.58 0.36 -28.41
CA TYR A 134 0.66 1.40 -27.98
C TYR A 134 0.99 2.76 -28.63
N ALA A 135 2.28 3.10 -28.73
CA ALA A 135 2.72 4.30 -29.45
C ALA A 135 2.41 4.23 -30.95
N ALA A 136 2.65 3.09 -31.60
CA ALA A 136 2.33 2.90 -33.01
C ALA A 136 0.81 2.95 -33.27
N TYR A 137 0.00 2.40 -32.37
CA TYR A 137 -1.45 2.51 -32.38
C TYR A 137 -1.91 3.98 -32.25
N TYR A 138 -1.36 4.70 -31.28
CA TYR A 138 -1.67 6.12 -31.09
C TYR A 138 -1.32 6.94 -32.35
N GLU A 139 -0.12 6.77 -32.90
CA GLU A 139 0.31 7.50 -34.09
C GLU A 139 -0.52 7.17 -35.34
N ARG A 140 -0.96 5.93 -35.49
CA ARG A 140 -1.80 5.48 -36.62
C ARG A 140 -3.23 6.02 -36.56
N CYS A 141 -3.80 6.13 -35.36
CA CYS A 141 -5.23 6.42 -35.17
C CYS A 141 -5.53 7.85 -34.70
N LYS A 142 -4.51 8.62 -34.26
CA LYS A 142 -4.73 9.98 -33.77
C LYS A 142 -5.28 10.93 -34.84
N HIS A 143 -6.15 11.82 -34.38
CA HIS A 143 -6.62 12.97 -35.12
C HIS A 143 -5.79 14.20 -34.79
N ALA A 144 -5.90 15.25 -35.62
CA ALA A 144 -5.20 16.51 -35.39
C ALA A 144 -5.53 17.18 -34.04
N ASN A 145 -6.70 16.87 -33.46
CA ASN A 145 -7.17 17.40 -32.18
C ASN A 145 -7.12 16.38 -31.03
N SER A 146 -6.53 15.20 -31.23
CA SER A 146 -6.44 14.17 -30.18
C SER A 146 -5.64 14.65 -28.96
N PRO A 147 -6.03 14.28 -27.72
CA PRO A 147 -5.23 14.51 -26.52
C PRO A 147 -3.85 13.84 -26.63
N ALA A 148 -2.90 14.27 -25.79
CA ALA A 148 -1.59 13.64 -25.70
C ALA A 148 -1.71 12.15 -25.35
N MET A 149 -0.78 11.34 -25.89
CA MET A 149 -0.73 9.91 -25.61
C MET A 149 -0.69 9.65 -24.10
N ARG A 150 -1.54 8.74 -23.65
CA ARG A 150 -1.58 8.30 -22.25
C ARG A 150 -0.32 7.48 -21.91
N ASP A 151 -0.10 7.23 -20.62
CA ASP A 151 0.98 6.35 -20.16
C ASP A 151 0.96 5.03 -20.96
N PRO A 152 2.04 4.64 -21.66
CA PRO A 152 2.02 3.50 -22.58
C PRO A 152 2.18 2.14 -21.89
N ASN A 153 2.21 2.05 -20.56
CA ASN A 153 2.27 0.77 -19.86
C ASN A 153 0.92 0.02 -19.90
N PRO A 154 0.91 -1.33 -19.88
CA PRO A 154 -0.32 -2.09 -19.73
C PRO A 154 -0.91 -1.91 -18.33
N THR A 155 -2.24 -1.79 -18.26
CA THR A 155 -2.98 -1.78 -16.99
C THR A 155 -3.51 -3.15 -16.59
N VAL A 156 -3.46 -4.12 -17.50
CA VAL A 156 -3.80 -5.53 -17.26
C VAL A 156 -2.66 -6.41 -17.77
N ILE A 157 -2.15 -7.29 -16.92
CA ILE A 157 -1.11 -8.26 -17.25
C ILE A 157 -1.63 -9.65 -16.90
N LEU A 158 -1.52 -10.59 -17.84
CA LEU A 158 -2.04 -11.94 -17.74
C LEU A 158 -0.88 -12.93 -17.76
N ILE A 159 -0.80 -13.77 -16.73
CA ILE A 159 0.31 -14.70 -16.54
C ILE A 159 -0.25 -16.11 -16.34
N PRO A 160 0.05 -17.06 -17.26
CA PRO A 160 -0.34 -18.45 -17.12
C PRO A 160 0.12 -19.05 -15.78
N GLY A 161 -0.71 -19.92 -15.21
CA GLY A 161 -0.48 -20.56 -13.92
C GLY A 161 -0.68 -19.65 -12.71
N ILE A 162 -0.68 -18.32 -12.90
CA ILE A 162 -0.74 -17.33 -11.81
C ILE A 162 -2.09 -16.60 -11.78
N GLY A 163 -2.49 -15.98 -12.89
CA GLY A 163 -3.73 -15.19 -12.99
C GLY A 163 -3.51 -13.83 -13.65
N MET A 164 -4.21 -12.82 -13.13
CA MET A 164 -4.19 -11.45 -13.66
C MET A 164 -3.65 -10.47 -12.61
N ILE A 165 -2.86 -9.51 -13.07
CA ILE A 165 -2.42 -8.34 -12.31
C ILE A 165 -2.98 -7.10 -13.00
N ALA A 166 -3.78 -6.33 -12.29
CA ALA A 166 -4.35 -5.07 -12.74
C ALA A 166 -3.73 -3.88 -12.01
N TRP A 167 -3.51 -2.79 -12.72
CA TRP A 167 -2.90 -1.56 -12.22
C TRP A 167 -3.88 -0.39 -12.29
N GLY A 168 -3.79 0.49 -11.31
CA GLY A 168 -4.58 1.74 -11.23
C GLY A 168 -3.87 2.77 -10.37
N LYS A 169 -4.36 4.01 -10.33
CA LYS A 169 -3.76 5.06 -9.48
C LYS A 169 -3.97 4.79 -7.99
N ASP A 170 -5.02 4.05 -7.67
CA ASP A 170 -5.39 3.64 -6.34
C ASP A 170 -6.04 2.26 -6.40
N LYS A 171 -6.28 1.68 -5.22
CA LYS A 171 -6.88 0.35 -5.08
C LYS A 171 -8.28 0.25 -5.67
N SER A 172 -9.08 1.33 -5.61
CA SER A 172 -10.40 1.32 -6.24
C SER A 172 -10.29 1.18 -7.76
N GLU A 173 -9.40 1.96 -8.38
CA GLU A 173 -9.19 1.89 -9.83
C GLU A 173 -8.59 0.56 -10.27
N SER A 174 -7.58 0.03 -9.57
CA SER A 174 -6.97 -1.24 -9.98
C SER A 174 -7.93 -2.44 -9.86
N ARG A 175 -8.85 -2.41 -8.88
CA ARG A 175 -9.93 -3.40 -8.76
C ARG A 175 -10.97 -3.25 -9.88
N VAL A 176 -11.36 -2.03 -10.24
CA VAL A 176 -12.26 -1.79 -11.39
C VAL A 176 -11.60 -2.27 -12.69
N THR A 177 -10.30 -2.00 -12.89
CA THR A 177 -9.56 -2.48 -14.05
C THR A 177 -9.57 -4.01 -14.14
N ALA A 178 -9.33 -4.71 -13.02
CA ALA A 178 -9.44 -6.17 -12.96
C ALA A 178 -10.87 -6.65 -13.26
N GLU A 179 -11.89 -6.02 -12.66
CA GLU A 179 -13.29 -6.38 -12.86
C GLU A 179 -13.72 -6.24 -14.33
N PHE A 180 -13.41 -5.12 -14.97
CA PHE A 180 -13.72 -4.89 -16.38
C PHE A 180 -13.06 -5.91 -17.29
N TYR A 181 -11.81 -6.28 -17.01
CA TYR A 181 -11.15 -7.31 -17.81
C TYR A 181 -11.72 -8.71 -17.55
N ASN A 182 -12.17 -9.00 -16.32
CA ASN A 182 -12.89 -10.23 -16.02
C ASN A 182 -14.21 -10.32 -16.82
N CYS A 183 -14.96 -9.22 -16.89
CA CYS A 183 -16.13 -9.12 -17.75
C CYS A 183 -15.77 -9.32 -19.24
N ALA A 184 -14.65 -8.77 -19.71
CA ALA A 184 -14.20 -8.97 -21.08
C ALA A 184 -13.93 -10.46 -21.38
N VAL A 185 -13.32 -11.19 -20.45
CA VAL A 185 -13.09 -12.65 -20.56
C VAL A 185 -14.41 -13.42 -20.68
N GLU A 186 -15.44 -13.09 -19.90
CA GLU A 186 -16.74 -13.77 -20.03
C GLU A 186 -17.48 -13.41 -21.32
N VAL A 187 -17.33 -12.18 -21.83
CA VAL A 187 -17.85 -11.83 -23.16
C VAL A 187 -17.14 -12.62 -24.27
N MET A 188 -15.80 -12.73 -24.20
CA MET A 188 -15.04 -13.58 -25.12
C MET A 188 -15.52 -15.03 -25.05
N ARG A 189 -15.78 -15.55 -23.83
CA ARG A 189 -16.31 -16.91 -23.66
C ARG A 189 -17.65 -17.09 -24.36
N GLY A 190 -18.57 -16.16 -24.15
CA GLY A 190 -19.89 -16.21 -24.77
C GLY A 190 -19.81 -16.17 -26.29
N ALA A 191 -18.93 -15.34 -26.85
CA ALA A 191 -18.70 -15.26 -28.29
C ALA A 191 -18.09 -16.56 -28.85
N GLU A 192 -17.03 -17.09 -28.26
CA GLU A 192 -16.35 -18.32 -28.70
C GLU A 192 -17.19 -19.60 -28.49
N ALA A 193 -18.16 -19.55 -27.58
CA ALA A 193 -19.15 -20.61 -27.42
C ALA A 193 -20.09 -20.68 -28.64
N MET A 194 -20.49 -19.53 -29.19
CA MET A 194 -21.43 -19.44 -30.31
C MET A 194 -20.76 -19.52 -31.67
N ASP A 195 -19.69 -18.74 -31.88
CA ASP A 195 -18.92 -18.64 -33.11
C ASP A 195 -17.47 -18.17 -32.79
N GLU A 196 -17.13 -16.91 -33.07
CA GLU A 196 -15.82 -16.30 -32.80
C GLU A 196 -15.96 -14.89 -32.20
N TYR A 197 -15.05 -14.51 -31.30
CA TYR A 197 -14.93 -13.16 -30.76
C TYR A 197 -14.26 -12.21 -31.77
N ILE A 198 -14.95 -11.11 -32.08
CA ILE A 198 -14.46 -10.05 -32.97
C ILE A 198 -14.37 -8.76 -32.17
N ALA A 199 -13.19 -8.16 -32.12
CA ALA A 199 -12.96 -6.88 -31.47
C ALA A 199 -13.33 -5.69 -32.37
N LEU A 200 -13.49 -4.53 -31.75
CA LEU A 200 -13.71 -3.28 -32.49
C LEU A 200 -12.49 -2.94 -33.36
N PRO A 201 -12.70 -2.35 -34.55
CA PRO A 201 -11.62 -1.76 -35.33
C PRO A 201 -10.82 -0.75 -34.49
N GLN A 202 -9.51 -0.73 -34.65
CA GLN A 202 -8.62 0.11 -33.83
C GLN A 202 -8.98 1.60 -33.88
N GLN A 203 -9.44 2.11 -35.04
CA GLN A 203 -9.87 3.51 -35.13
C GLN A 203 -11.08 3.81 -34.25
N GLU A 204 -12.06 2.91 -34.20
CA GLU A 204 -13.24 3.07 -33.34
C GLU A 204 -12.87 2.95 -31.86
N ALA A 205 -12.00 2.00 -31.51
CA ALA A 205 -11.45 1.89 -30.16
C ALA A 205 -10.71 3.16 -29.73
N PHE A 206 -9.94 3.76 -30.64
CA PHE A 206 -9.21 5.00 -30.41
C PHE A 206 -10.15 6.18 -30.16
N ASP A 207 -11.18 6.33 -30.99
CA ASP A 207 -12.16 7.41 -30.89
C ASP A 207 -12.93 7.36 -29.55
N ILE A 208 -13.07 6.16 -28.96
CA ILE A 208 -13.62 5.95 -27.62
C ILE A 208 -12.58 6.26 -26.53
N GLU A 209 -11.39 5.67 -26.60
CA GLU A 209 -10.35 5.82 -25.56
C GLU A 209 -9.90 7.28 -25.40
N TYR A 210 -9.79 8.00 -26.51
CA TYR A 210 -9.35 9.40 -26.61
C TYR A 210 -10.51 10.38 -26.83
N TRP A 211 -11.74 9.98 -26.47
CA TRP A 211 -12.92 10.81 -26.65
C TRP A 211 -12.80 12.15 -25.91
N LEU A 212 -12.93 13.26 -26.65
CA LEU A 212 -12.66 14.61 -26.13
C LEU A 212 -13.57 15.04 -24.99
N LEU A 213 -14.83 14.58 -24.97
CA LEU A 213 -15.75 14.89 -23.88
C LEU A 213 -15.38 14.17 -22.59
N GLU A 214 -14.83 12.96 -22.69
CA GLU A 214 -14.32 12.24 -21.53
C GLU A 214 -13.03 12.89 -21.02
N GLU A 215 -12.13 13.27 -21.92
CA GLU A 215 -10.93 14.04 -21.57
C GLU A 215 -11.28 15.35 -20.83
N ALA A 216 -12.35 16.04 -21.27
CA ALA A 216 -12.83 17.24 -20.60
C ALA A 216 -13.36 16.95 -19.18
N LYS A 217 -13.95 15.77 -18.93
CA LYS A 217 -14.34 15.35 -17.58
C LYS A 217 -13.12 15.04 -16.72
N LEU A 218 -12.13 14.33 -17.26
CA LEU A 218 -10.89 13.99 -16.55
C LEU A 218 -10.12 15.26 -16.13
N LYS A 219 -10.05 16.27 -17.00
CA LYS A 219 -9.43 17.58 -16.68
C LYS A 219 -10.17 18.38 -15.61
N ARG A 220 -11.45 18.11 -15.36
CA ARG A 220 -12.25 18.74 -14.30
C ARG A 220 -12.13 18.02 -12.96
N MET A 221 -11.54 16.83 -12.92
CA MET A 221 -11.32 16.13 -11.66
C MET A 221 -10.34 16.91 -10.77
N PRO A 222 -10.49 16.85 -9.44
CA PRO A 222 -9.50 17.39 -8.52
C PRO A 222 -8.11 16.82 -8.81
N ALA A 223 -7.08 17.63 -8.56
CA ALA A 223 -5.70 17.15 -8.64
C ALA A 223 -5.49 15.95 -7.71
N GLU A 224 -4.59 15.05 -8.12
CA GLU A 224 -4.20 13.90 -7.28
C GLU A 224 -3.62 14.40 -5.96
N LYS A 225 -3.99 13.74 -4.87
CA LYS A 225 -3.41 14.04 -3.55
C LYS A 225 -1.95 13.59 -3.51
N GLU A 226 -1.15 14.20 -2.64
CA GLU A 226 0.32 14.03 -2.64
C GLU A 226 0.78 12.57 -2.45
N LEU A 227 0.00 11.76 -1.71
CA LEU A 227 0.31 10.35 -1.48
C LEU A 227 -0.63 9.37 -2.19
N GLN A 228 -1.48 9.80 -3.13
CA GLN A 228 -2.54 8.96 -3.72
C GLN A 228 -2.05 7.62 -4.31
N ARG A 229 -0.81 7.59 -4.79
CA ARG A 229 -0.18 6.43 -5.44
C ARG A 229 0.89 5.77 -4.57
N ASN A 230 0.91 6.07 -3.27
CA ASN A 230 1.90 5.57 -2.33
C ASN A 230 1.34 4.45 -1.46
N VAL A 231 2.15 3.42 -1.23
CA VAL A 231 1.91 2.41 -0.20
C VAL A 231 2.77 2.76 1.02
N VAL A 232 2.12 2.95 2.17
CA VAL A 232 2.75 3.35 3.43
C VAL A 232 2.48 2.30 4.50
N ILE A 233 3.53 1.70 5.03
CA ILE A 233 3.45 0.86 6.22
C ILE A 233 3.66 1.74 7.46
N VAL A 234 2.73 1.68 8.39
CA VAL A 234 2.84 2.34 9.70
C VAL A 234 2.92 1.26 10.76
N ILE A 235 4.11 1.07 11.35
CA ILE A 235 4.36 0.11 12.42
C ILE A 235 4.13 0.77 13.77
N GLY A 236 3.36 0.14 14.65
CA GLY A 236 2.81 0.74 15.87
C GLY A 236 1.50 1.49 15.63
N ALA A 237 0.77 1.16 14.56
CA ALA A 237 -0.44 1.87 14.13
C ALA A 237 -1.66 1.68 15.04
N GLY A 238 -1.62 0.76 16.02
CA GLY A 238 -2.80 0.43 16.82
C GLY A 238 -3.28 1.53 17.76
N ASN A 239 -2.42 2.51 18.12
CA ASN A 239 -2.75 3.58 19.06
C ASN A 239 -1.82 4.81 18.90
N GLY A 240 -2.12 5.87 19.65
CA GLY A 240 -1.27 7.05 19.81
C GLY A 240 -0.75 7.64 18.49
N ILE A 241 0.57 7.87 18.44
CA ILE A 241 1.25 8.48 17.28
C ILE A 241 1.05 7.65 16.02
N GLY A 242 1.22 6.33 16.08
CA GLY A 242 1.09 5.48 14.90
C GLY A 242 -0.31 5.52 14.29
N LYS A 243 -1.35 5.51 15.13
CA LYS A 243 -2.74 5.68 14.67
C LYS A 243 -2.95 7.03 14.00
N ALA A 244 -2.47 8.12 14.61
CA ALA A 244 -2.56 9.46 14.03
C ALA A 244 -1.80 9.58 12.70
N VAL A 245 -0.62 8.96 12.59
CA VAL A 245 0.16 8.86 11.34
C VAL A 245 -0.64 8.14 10.26
N ALA A 246 -1.25 6.99 10.57
CA ALA A 246 -2.05 6.21 9.62
C ALA A 246 -3.22 7.05 9.06
N HIS A 247 -3.97 7.73 9.93
CA HIS A 247 -5.03 8.67 9.54
C HIS A 247 -4.50 9.83 8.69
N ARG A 248 -3.33 10.37 9.06
CA ARG A 248 -2.75 11.52 8.37
C ARG A 248 -2.30 11.22 6.95
N VAL A 249 -1.66 10.07 6.72
CA VAL A 249 -1.19 9.68 5.38
C VAL A 249 -2.35 9.21 4.50
N ALA A 250 -3.36 8.54 5.07
CA ALA A 250 -4.59 8.17 4.36
C ALA A 250 -5.37 9.42 3.88
N LYS A 251 -5.36 10.50 4.65
CA LYS A 251 -5.95 11.78 4.26
C LYS A 251 -5.36 12.32 2.94
N GLU A 252 -4.09 12.03 2.67
CA GLU A 252 -3.37 12.36 1.42
C GLU A 252 -3.48 11.27 0.34
N GLY A 253 -4.37 10.29 0.53
CA GLY A 253 -4.67 9.24 -0.44
C GLY A 253 -3.76 8.02 -0.41
N ALA A 254 -2.85 7.91 0.57
CA ALA A 254 -2.00 6.73 0.70
C ALA A 254 -2.80 5.44 0.92
N HIS A 255 -2.28 4.33 0.39
CA HIS A 255 -2.69 2.98 0.77
C HIS A 255 -1.93 2.58 2.03
N VAL A 256 -2.64 2.29 3.11
CA VAL A 256 -2.05 2.19 4.45
C VAL A 256 -2.07 0.77 4.98
N VAL A 257 -0.89 0.25 5.28
CA VAL A 257 -0.75 -0.97 6.07
C VAL A 257 -0.60 -0.55 7.52
N CYS A 258 -1.67 -0.72 8.30
CA CYS A 258 -1.64 -0.52 9.74
C CYS A 258 -1.03 -1.78 10.36
N ALA A 259 0.18 -1.67 10.90
CA ALA A 259 0.88 -2.81 11.49
C ALA A 259 1.12 -2.59 12.98
N ASP A 260 0.87 -3.59 13.81
CA ASP A 260 1.10 -3.54 15.25
C ASP A 260 1.36 -4.95 15.80
N LEU A 261 1.90 -5.07 17.01
CA LEU A 261 2.00 -6.37 17.68
C LEU A 261 0.60 -6.93 17.98
N SER A 262 -0.37 -6.05 18.25
CA SER A 262 -1.78 -6.40 18.38
C SER A 262 -2.51 -6.31 17.05
N LEU A 263 -2.83 -7.46 16.46
CA LEU A 263 -3.64 -7.54 15.22
C LEU A 263 -4.98 -6.80 15.38
N GLU A 264 -5.63 -6.95 16.53
CA GLU A 264 -6.93 -6.33 16.80
C GLU A 264 -6.85 -4.80 16.72
N ALA A 265 -5.83 -4.19 17.33
CA ALA A 265 -5.66 -2.75 17.32
C ALA A 265 -5.28 -2.21 15.93
N ALA A 266 -4.43 -2.95 15.21
CA ALA A 266 -4.08 -2.64 13.82
C ALA A 266 -5.31 -2.71 12.90
N GLN A 267 -6.13 -3.76 13.03
CA GLN A 267 -7.34 -3.94 12.24
C GLN A 267 -8.39 -2.87 12.55
N ALA A 268 -8.60 -2.53 13.83
CA ALA A 268 -9.51 -1.46 14.21
C ALA A 268 -9.15 -0.13 13.55
N THR A 269 -7.85 0.19 13.46
CA THR A 269 -7.39 1.41 12.76
C THR A 269 -7.65 1.32 11.26
N ALA A 270 -7.35 0.18 10.62
CA ALA A 270 -7.63 -0.02 9.19
C ALA A 270 -9.13 0.05 8.85
N ASP A 271 -9.99 -0.48 9.72
CA ASP A 271 -11.44 -0.44 9.57
C ASP A 271 -11.99 0.99 9.70
N GLU A 272 -11.45 1.80 10.62
CA GLU A 272 -11.77 3.22 10.71
C GLU A 272 -11.43 3.97 9.42
N LEU A 273 -10.23 3.72 8.86
CA LEU A 273 -9.83 4.33 7.58
C LEU A 273 -10.75 3.88 6.45
N THR A 274 -11.08 2.59 6.39
CA THR A 274 -11.98 2.04 5.39
C THR A 274 -13.40 2.61 5.52
N LYS A 275 -13.87 2.87 6.75
CA LYS A 275 -15.16 3.53 7.00
C LYS A 275 -15.18 4.98 6.50
N ILE A 276 -14.06 5.70 6.62
CA ILE A 276 -13.95 7.10 6.18
C ILE A 276 -13.84 7.19 4.65
N TYR A 277 -12.99 6.35 4.03
CA TYR A 277 -12.64 6.49 2.62
C TYR A 277 -13.38 5.50 1.69
N GLY A 278 -14.06 4.51 2.26
CA GLY A 278 -14.70 3.43 1.51
C GLY A 278 -13.71 2.40 0.97
N VAL A 279 -14.23 1.22 0.61
CA VAL A 279 -13.44 0.15 -0.04
C VAL A 279 -13.16 0.41 -1.53
N GLY A 280 -13.76 1.45 -2.11
CA GLY A 280 -13.79 1.69 -3.56
C GLY A 280 -15.00 1.05 -4.25
N ILE A 281 -15.13 1.27 -5.56
CA ILE A 281 -16.28 0.81 -6.38
C ILE A 281 -16.04 -0.51 -7.12
N GLY A 282 -14.79 -0.98 -7.21
CA GLY A 282 -14.47 -2.27 -7.84
C GLY A 282 -14.58 -3.42 -6.84
N VAL A 283 -15.07 -4.58 -7.27
CA VAL A 283 -15.22 -5.77 -6.41
C VAL A 283 -14.15 -6.84 -6.63
N ALA A 284 -13.37 -6.76 -7.71
CA ALA A 284 -12.31 -7.72 -8.01
C ALA A 284 -11.15 -7.67 -6.98
N GLY A 285 -10.25 -8.65 -7.09
CA GLY A 285 -9.15 -8.97 -6.20
C GLY A 285 -9.36 -10.31 -5.50
N SER A 286 -8.29 -11.10 -5.35
CA SER A 286 -8.29 -12.38 -4.64
C SER A 286 -7.46 -12.32 -3.36
N GLY A 287 -7.89 -13.03 -2.31
CA GLY A 287 -7.22 -13.04 -1.01
C GLY A 287 -7.01 -11.62 -0.46
N LEU A 288 -5.80 -11.35 0.03
CA LEU A 288 -5.47 -10.03 0.59
C LEU A 288 -5.49 -8.91 -0.46
N SER A 289 -5.35 -9.24 -1.74
CA SER A 289 -5.46 -8.26 -2.83
C SER A 289 -6.90 -7.79 -3.09
N GLY A 290 -7.92 -8.41 -2.49
CA GLY A 290 -9.30 -7.90 -2.50
C GLY A 290 -9.56 -6.72 -1.55
N CYS A 291 -8.53 -6.21 -0.88
CA CYS A 291 -8.65 -5.16 0.13
C CYS A 291 -9.03 -3.78 -0.41
N GLY A 292 -9.38 -2.88 0.51
CA GLY A 292 -9.60 -1.46 0.25
C GLY A 292 -8.32 -0.61 0.44
N PRO A 293 -8.46 0.68 0.78
CA PRO A 293 -7.31 1.58 0.93
C PRO A 293 -6.47 1.33 2.19
N ALA A 294 -6.93 0.49 3.11
CA ALA A 294 -6.17 0.12 4.30
C ALA A 294 -6.34 -1.36 4.68
N ILE A 295 -5.31 -1.93 5.31
CA ILE A 295 -5.32 -3.28 5.91
C ILE A 295 -4.66 -3.26 7.30
N GLY A 296 -5.11 -4.13 8.20
CA GLY A 296 -4.50 -4.36 9.51
C GLY A 296 -3.66 -5.64 9.50
N LEU A 297 -2.39 -5.55 9.92
CA LEU A 297 -1.47 -6.69 10.01
C LEU A 297 -0.84 -6.80 11.40
N SER A 298 -0.54 -8.03 11.82
CA SER A 298 0.28 -8.28 13.01
C SER A 298 1.77 -8.28 12.64
N VAL A 299 2.60 -7.63 13.44
CA VAL A 299 4.06 -7.69 13.31
C VAL A 299 4.75 -7.61 14.66
N ASN A 300 5.64 -8.57 14.92
CA ASN A 300 6.66 -8.44 15.95
C ASN A 300 7.98 -8.00 15.31
N ILE A 301 8.34 -6.73 15.44
CA ILE A 301 9.56 -6.20 14.82
C ILE A 301 10.86 -6.76 15.39
N THR A 302 10.83 -7.46 16.53
CA THR A 302 12.03 -8.15 17.05
C THR A 302 12.25 -9.52 16.40
N ASP A 303 11.28 -10.00 15.61
CA ASP A 303 11.33 -11.24 14.86
C ASP A 303 11.38 -10.96 13.35
N ARG A 304 12.51 -11.33 12.73
CA ARG A 304 12.78 -11.12 11.31
C ARG A 304 11.75 -11.80 10.42
N ALA A 305 11.31 -13.01 10.77
CA ALA A 305 10.31 -13.74 9.98
C ALA A 305 8.95 -13.04 10.01
N SER A 306 8.59 -12.44 11.15
CA SER A 306 7.37 -11.64 11.28
C SER A 306 7.41 -10.38 10.41
N VAL A 307 8.54 -9.67 10.36
CA VAL A 307 8.74 -8.51 9.47
C VAL A 307 8.62 -8.92 8.01
N HIS A 308 9.28 -10.02 7.62
CA HIS A 308 9.23 -10.55 6.26
C HIS A 308 7.79 -10.89 5.84
N ALA A 309 7.03 -11.56 6.71
CA ALA A 309 5.63 -11.90 6.45
C ALA A 309 4.73 -10.67 6.28
N MET A 310 4.96 -9.60 7.06
CA MET A 310 4.24 -8.33 6.92
C MET A 310 4.54 -7.66 5.56
N LEU A 311 5.81 -7.60 5.15
CA LEU A 311 6.21 -7.04 3.86
C LEU A 311 5.59 -7.82 2.70
N ARG A 312 5.61 -9.16 2.77
CA ARG A 312 4.98 -10.02 1.77
C ARG A 312 3.48 -9.76 1.62
N GLN A 313 2.77 -9.63 2.73
CA GLN A 313 1.35 -9.32 2.73
C GLN A 313 1.07 -7.92 2.15
N ALA A 314 1.89 -6.91 2.47
CA ALA A 314 1.78 -5.59 1.86
C ALA A 314 1.97 -5.63 0.33
N VAL A 315 2.93 -6.43 -0.14
CA VAL A 315 3.18 -6.63 -1.59
C VAL A 315 1.99 -7.28 -2.28
N VAL A 316 1.41 -8.34 -1.73
CA VAL A 316 0.23 -8.98 -2.33
C VAL A 316 -0.97 -8.01 -2.33
N ALA A 317 -1.13 -7.20 -1.27
CA ALA A 317 -2.21 -6.25 -1.15
C ALA A 317 -2.15 -5.13 -2.21
N TYR A 318 -0.96 -4.56 -2.46
CA TYR A 318 -0.84 -3.30 -3.21
C TYR A 318 0.21 -3.30 -4.34
N GLY A 319 0.96 -4.39 -4.50
CA GLY A 319 2.02 -4.56 -5.50
C GLY A 319 3.41 -4.08 -5.07
N GLY A 320 3.56 -3.52 -3.87
CA GLY A 320 4.85 -3.00 -3.37
C GLY A 320 4.71 -2.11 -2.13
N VAL A 321 5.82 -1.53 -1.68
CA VAL A 321 5.91 -0.61 -0.53
C VAL A 321 6.78 0.59 -0.88
N ASP A 322 6.30 1.81 -0.63
CA ASP A 322 7.07 3.03 -0.89
C ASP A 322 7.70 3.58 0.38
N ASN A 323 6.92 3.66 1.46
CA ASN A 323 7.37 4.29 2.70
C ASN A 323 7.06 3.41 3.92
N ILE A 324 7.97 3.42 4.90
CA ILE A 324 7.77 2.75 6.18
C ILE A 324 8.00 3.77 7.30
N ILE A 325 7.04 3.83 8.23
CA ILE A 325 7.13 4.68 9.42
C ILE A 325 7.07 3.77 10.64
N VAL A 326 8.16 3.71 11.39
CA VAL A 326 8.26 2.92 12.62
C VAL A 326 7.97 3.82 13.81
N THR A 327 6.77 3.69 14.38
CA THR A 327 6.35 4.36 15.61
C THR A 327 6.42 3.46 16.85
N ALA A 328 6.49 2.14 16.63
CA ALA A 328 6.67 1.17 17.70
C ALA A 328 7.93 1.46 18.52
N GLY A 329 7.77 1.41 19.84
CA GLY A 329 8.84 1.62 20.81
C GLY A 329 8.32 1.36 22.21
N VAL A 330 9.23 1.00 23.12
CA VAL A 330 8.89 0.66 24.51
C VAL A 330 9.70 1.49 25.48
N TYR A 331 9.05 1.83 26.60
CA TYR A 331 9.67 2.34 27.80
C TYR A 331 9.37 1.35 28.93
N ILE A 332 10.41 0.72 29.47
CA ILE A 332 10.28 -0.19 30.61
C ILE A 332 10.73 0.59 31.85
N ALA A 333 9.82 0.75 32.81
CA ALA A 333 10.13 1.43 34.05
C ALA A 333 11.03 0.54 34.94
N PRO A 334 12.05 1.12 35.59
CA PRO A 334 12.78 0.41 36.64
C PRO A 334 11.87 0.09 37.83
N ASP A 335 12.33 -0.82 38.69
CA ASP A 335 11.69 -1.08 39.99
C ASP A 335 11.77 0.12 40.95
N ARG A 336 11.25 -0.03 42.16
CA ARG A 336 11.19 1.06 43.15
C ARG A 336 12.57 1.51 43.61
N GLU A 337 13.54 0.61 43.56
CA GLU A 337 14.94 0.83 43.89
C GLU A 337 15.74 1.44 42.72
N GLY A 338 15.15 1.49 41.52
CA GLY A 338 15.74 2.07 40.33
C GLY A 338 16.50 1.06 39.46
N HIS A 339 16.37 -0.23 39.72
CA HIS A 339 17.02 -1.29 38.97
C HIS A 339 16.16 -1.77 37.78
N LEU A 340 16.85 -2.15 36.71
CA LEU A 340 16.30 -2.92 35.59
C LEU A 340 17.00 -4.27 35.56
N THR A 341 16.26 -5.33 35.24
CA THR A 341 16.88 -6.62 34.96
C THR A 341 17.57 -6.59 33.59
N ASP A 342 18.56 -7.47 33.40
CA ASP A 342 19.23 -7.62 32.10
C ASP A 342 18.23 -7.93 30.97
N ALA A 343 17.17 -8.68 31.26
CA ALA A 343 16.11 -8.98 30.32
C ALA A 343 15.29 -7.73 29.93
N GLN A 344 14.97 -6.86 30.89
CA GLN A 344 14.29 -5.59 30.61
C GLN A 344 15.18 -4.63 29.82
N TRP A 345 16.48 -4.60 30.14
CA TRP A 345 17.47 -3.84 29.38
C TRP A 345 17.54 -4.33 27.93
N ALA A 346 17.72 -5.65 27.73
CA ALA A 346 17.80 -6.27 26.42
C ALA A 346 16.53 -6.01 25.60
N LEU A 347 15.35 -6.20 26.19
CA LEU A 347 14.07 -5.96 25.52
C LEU A 347 13.92 -4.50 25.05
N THR A 348 14.43 -3.53 25.84
CA THR A 348 14.41 -2.12 25.45
C THR A 348 15.23 -1.87 24.19
N PHE A 349 16.43 -2.44 24.09
CA PHE A 349 17.27 -2.35 22.89
C PHE A 349 16.75 -3.17 21.72
N ASP A 350 16.22 -4.36 21.98
CA ASP A 350 15.65 -5.24 20.97
C ASP A 350 14.50 -4.55 20.22
N VAL A 351 13.60 -3.87 20.94
CA VAL A 351 12.50 -3.16 20.31
C VAL A 351 12.94 -1.81 19.73
N ASN A 352 13.61 -0.96 20.52
CA ASN A 352 13.86 0.43 20.12
C ASN A 352 14.98 0.60 19.08
N VAL A 353 15.87 -0.40 18.93
CA VAL A 353 17.04 -0.33 18.04
C VAL A 353 17.03 -1.48 17.05
N LYS A 354 17.16 -2.72 17.53
CA LYS A 354 17.27 -3.90 16.66
C LYS A 354 16.03 -4.06 15.79
N GLY A 355 14.82 -3.87 16.34
CA GLY A 355 13.60 -4.01 15.56
C GLY A 355 13.50 -3.02 14.40
N SER A 356 13.95 -1.78 14.60
CA SER A 356 14.03 -0.79 13.51
C SER A 356 15.06 -1.17 12.45
N TYR A 357 16.20 -1.75 12.87
CA TYR A 357 17.19 -2.31 11.95
C TYR A 357 16.61 -3.46 11.13
N LEU A 358 15.96 -4.44 11.76
CA LEU A 358 15.36 -5.59 11.06
C LEU A 358 14.34 -5.15 10.02
N VAL A 359 13.51 -4.15 10.32
CA VAL A 359 12.56 -3.57 9.36
C VAL A 359 13.29 -2.96 8.16
N ALA A 360 14.36 -2.20 8.39
CA ALA A 360 15.12 -1.57 7.32
C ALA A 360 15.85 -2.60 6.43
N ASP A 361 16.47 -3.59 7.06
CA ASP A 361 17.25 -4.66 6.45
C ASP A 361 16.37 -5.56 5.56
N GLU A 362 15.21 -6.01 6.06
CA GLU A 362 14.25 -6.79 5.27
C GLU A 362 13.60 -5.98 4.13
N ALA A 363 13.35 -4.68 4.34
CA ALA A 363 12.76 -3.83 3.31
C ALA A 363 13.76 -3.41 2.22
N GLN A 364 15.07 -3.52 2.46
CA GLN A 364 16.12 -3.12 1.50
C GLN A 364 16.00 -3.89 0.19
N GLU A 365 15.90 -5.22 0.25
CA GLU A 365 15.77 -6.06 -0.94
C GLU A 365 14.50 -5.72 -1.72
N LEU A 366 13.40 -5.46 -1.02
CA LEU A 366 12.14 -5.03 -1.63
C LEU A 366 12.32 -3.71 -2.40
N TRP A 367 12.90 -2.67 -1.78
CA TRP A 367 13.12 -1.38 -2.44
C TRP A 367 14.07 -1.50 -3.63
N LEU A 368 15.13 -2.29 -3.51
CA LEU A 368 16.06 -2.58 -4.63
C LEU A 368 15.33 -3.25 -5.79
N ASN A 369 14.52 -4.27 -5.51
CA ASN A 369 13.77 -5.02 -6.51
C ASN A 369 12.74 -4.12 -7.24
N GLN A 370 12.09 -3.21 -6.51
CA GLN A 370 11.19 -2.21 -7.10
C GLN A 370 11.92 -1.17 -7.96
N GLY A 371 13.15 -0.79 -7.60
CA GLY A 371 13.87 0.33 -8.21
C GLY A 371 13.15 1.68 -8.05
N LEU A 372 12.20 1.78 -7.11
CA LEU A 372 11.46 3.00 -6.80
C LEU A 372 12.04 3.65 -5.54
N ARG A 373 12.12 4.98 -5.56
CA ARG A 373 12.55 5.74 -4.38
C ARG A 373 11.59 5.54 -3.21
N GLY A 374 12.13 5.46 -2.00
CA GLY A 374 11.35 5.27 -0.78
C GLY A 374 11.79 6.17 0.37
N SER A 375 11.06 6.06 1.49
CA SER A 375 11.41 6.75 2.73
C SER A 375 11.17 5.87 3.95
N LEU A 376 12.13 5.85 4.87
CA LEU A 376 12.04 5.24 6.19
C LEU A 376 12.07 6.32 7.26
N VAL A 377 11.07 6.32 8.13
CA VAL A 377 11.01 7.21 9.30
C VAL A 377 11.07 6.38 10.57
N LEU A 378 12.06 6.63 11.41
CA LEU A 378 12.23 5.94 12.69
C LEU A 378 11.86 6.86 13.85
N THR A 379 10.96 6.42 14.72
CA THR A 379 10.59 7.20 15.91
C THR A 379 11.63 7.01 17.01
N THR A 380 12.40 8.06 17.23
CA THR A 380 13.44 8.18 18.25
C THR A 380 12.84 8.85 19.50
N SER A 381 13.50 9.83 20.10
CA SER A 381 12.98 10.67 21.19
C SER A 381 13.94 11.82 21.46
N VAL A 382 13.45 12.94 21.99
CA VAL A 382 14.32 13.96 22.62
C VAL A 382 15.17 13.39 23.75
N ASN A 383 14.74 12.30 24.40
CA ASN A 383 15.53 11.61 25.42
C ASN A 383 16.84 11.00 24.89
N ALA A 384 17.03 10.94 23.56
CA ALA A 384 18.29 10.58 22.95
C ALA A 384 19.42 11.59 23.27
N VAL A 385 19.07 12.81 23.64
CA VAL A 385 20.01 13.88 24.03
C VAL A 385 19.68 14.52 25.39
N VAL A 386 18.49 14.25 25.93
CA VAL A 386 18.08 14.68 27.27
C VAL A 386 18.05 13.47 28.21
N SER A 387 18.98 13.39 29.14
CA SER A 387 19.01 12.33 30.15
C SER A 387 18.10 12.63 31.33
N LYS A 388 17.32 11.65 31.78
CA LYS A 388 16.46 11.75 32.97
C LYS A 388 16.73 10.61 33.95
N ARG A 389 16.58 10.90 35.25
CA ARG A 389 16.67 9.84 36.27
C ARG A 389 15.53 8.83 36.06
N GLY A 390 15.89 7.55 36.00
CA GLY A 390 14.95 6.43 35.85
C GLY A 390 14.65 6.01 34.41
N SER A 391 15.31 6.60 33.40
CA SER A 391 15.12 6.25 31.99
C SER A 391 16.40 5.75 31.30
N LEU A 392 17.41 5.30 32.04
CA LEU A 392 18.74 4.98 31.53
C LEU A 392 18.74 4.08 30.27
N ALA A 393 18.06 2.92 30.32
CA ALA A 393 17.99 2.00 29.20
C ALA A 393 17.26 2.62 27.99
N TYR A 394 16.19 3.37 28.25
CA TYR A 394 15.41 4.03 27.21
C TYR A 394 16.22 5.13 26.53
N ASP A 395 16.84 6.03 27.31
CA ASP A 395 17.65 7.14 26.82
C ASP A 395 18.83 6.61 25.97
N ALA A 396 19.54 5.60 26.49
CA ALA A 396 20.62 4.94 25.75
C ALA A 396 20.14 4.30 24.44
N SER A 397 18.99 3.61 24.46
CA SER A 397 18.40 3.00 23.26
C SER A 397 17.99 4.05 22.22
N LYS A 398 17.48 5.21 22.64
CA LYS A 398 17.06 6.29 21.73
C LYS A 398 18.26 7.07 21.20
N ALA A 399 19.34 7.20 21.96
CA ALA A 399 20.63 7.69 21.45
C ALA A 399 21.19 6.75 20.38
N ALA A 400 21.14 5.43 20.60
CA ALA A 400 21.53 4.43 19.60
C ALA A 400 20.62 4.50 18.36
N ALA A 401 19.30 4.64 18.53
CA ALA A 401 18.37 4.80 17.42
C ALA A 401 18.64 6.07 16.58
N ASN A 402 19.03 7.18 17.21
CA ASN A 402 19.48 8.38 16.49
C ASN A 402 20.70 8.12 15.62
N HIS A 403 21.65 7.30 16.08
CA HIS A 403 22.80 6.92 15.26
C HIS A 403 22.42 5.92 14.17
N LEU A 404 21.53 4.97 14.46
CA LEU A 404 20.98 4.02 13.49
C LEU A 404 20.33 4.73 12.30
N VAL A 405 19.57 5.82 12.52
CA VAL A 405 19.02 6.67 11.44
C VAL A 405 20.10 7.11 10.47
N ARG A 406 21.27 7.54 10.97
CA ARG A 406 22.37 8.03 10.13
C ARG A 406 23.05 6.88 9.39
N GLY A 407 23.29 5.76 10.07
CA GLY A 407 23.86 4.55 9.45
C GLY A 407 22.99 4.04 8.30
N LEU A 408 21.69 3.88 8.55
CA LEU A 408 20.74 3.43 7.53
C LEU A 408 20.56 4.45 6.40
N ALA A 409 20.67 5.75 6.67
CA ALA A 409 20.63 6.78 5.62
C ALA A 409 21.79 6.64 4.63
N VAL A 410 22.97 6.21 5.11
CA VAL A 410 24.12 5.92 4.25
C VAL A 410 23.90 4.60 3.52
N GLU A 411 23.53 3.55 4.25
CA GLU A 411 23.41 2.17 3.73
C GLU A 411 22.34 2.05 2.64
N LEU A 412 21.18 2.68 2.82
CA LEU A 412 20.05 2.55 1.89
C LEU A 412 20.06 3.61 0.78
N SER A 413 21.10 4.47 0.76
CA SER A 413 21.29 5.44 -0.32
C SER A 413 21.69 4.75 -1.63
N PRO A 414 21.35 5.31 -2.80
CA PRO A 414 20.57 6.53 -3.03
C PRO A 414 19.04 6.30 -3.11
N LEU A 415 18.57 5.06 -2.95
CA LEU A 415 17.16 4.71 -3.21
C LEU A 415 16.23 5.18 -2.09
N VAL A 416 16.65 5.06 -0.83
CA VAL A 416 15.78 5.30 0.32
C VAL A 416 16.35 6.41 1.18
N ARG A 417 15.50 7.37 1.54
CA ARG A 417 15.83 8.37 2.56
C ARG A 417 15.47 7.82 3.93
N VAL A 418 16.39 7.90 4.87
CA VAL A 418 16.11 7.57 6.27
C VAL A 418 16.17 8.84 7.11
N ASN A 419 15.15 9.09 7.94
CA ASN A 419 15.13 10.20 8.89
C ASN A 419 14.53 9.75 10.22
N GLY A 420 14.87 10.45 11.29
CA GLY A 420 14.33 10.24 12.63
C GLY A 420 13.24 11.25 12.95
N LEU A 421 12.18 10.80 13.61
CA LEU A 421 11.22 11.68 14.30
C LEU A 421 11.53 11.62 15.80
N ALA A 422 11.72 12.76 16.45
CA ALA A 422 12.05 12.83 17.88
C ALA A 422 10.93 13.54 18.66
N PRO A 423 9.92 12.79 19.13
CA PRO A 423 8.90 13.35 20.01
C PRO A 423 9.48 13.71 21.38
N ALA A 424 8.89 14.73 22.00
CA ALA A 424 8.92 14.88 23.46
C ALA A 424 7.78 14.09 24.11
N THR A 425 7.27 14.57 25.23
CA THR A 425 6.22 13.87 25.97
C THR A 425 4.86 14.05 25.29
N VAL A 426 4.42 13.02 24.58
CA VAL A 426 3.07 12.91 24.01
C VAL A 426 2.22 11.99 24.90
N VAL A 427 1.24 12.57 25.59
CA VAL A 427 0.43 11.85 26.59
C VAL A 427 -0.86 11.30 26.00
N ALA A 428 -1.53 12.08 25.15
CA ALA A 428 -2.83 11.75 24.58
C ALA A 428 -2.78 10.42 23.81
N GLY A 429 -3.72 9.51 24.11
CA GLY A 429 -3.86 8.22 23.44
C GLY A 429 -2.67 7.26 23.57
N SER A 430 -1.67 7.55 24.42
CA SER A 430 -0.44 6.77 24.52
C SER A 430 -0.58 5.59 25.50
N THR A 431 -0.23 4.38 25.04
CA THR A 431 -0.11 3.19 25.88
C THR A 431 1.01 3.30 26.92
N MET A 432 1.98 4.20 26.71
CA MET A 432 3.01 4.49 27.70
C MET A 432 2.47 5.26 28.92
N PHE A 433 1.29 5.87 28.82
CA PHE A 433 0.66 6.63 29.92
C PHE A 433 -0.67 6.00 30.34
N PRO A 434 -0.67 4.77 30.89
CA PRO A 434 -1.87 4.19 31.49
C PRO A 434 -2.28 4.99 32.73
N ARG A 435 -3.56 4.89 33.12
CA ARG A 435 -4.16 5.66 34.22
C ARG A 435 -3.27 5.68 35.48
N ASP A 436 -2.83 4.51 35.94
CA ASP A 436 -2.03 4.38 37.17
C ASP A 436 -0.71 5.16 37.08
N ARG A 437 -0.03 5.11 35.92
CA ARG A 437 1.20 5.88 35.70
C ARG A 437 0.91 7.38 35.65
N VAL A 438 -0.19 7.79 35.04
CA VAL A 438 -0.61 9.21 34.98
C VAL A 438 -0.86 9.72 36.40
N VAL A 439 -1.64 9.00 37.20
CA VAL A 439 -1.93 9.31 38.61
C VAL A 439 -0.64 9.44 39.43
N VAL A 440 0.27 8.47 39.32
CA VAL A 440 1.58 8.53 39.99
C VAL A 440 2.38 9.76 39.55
N SER A 441 2.30 10.13 38.26
CA SER A 441 3.00 11.31 37.75
C SER A 441 2.38 12.61 38.27
N LEU A 442 1.04 12.71 38.32
CA LEU A 442 0.33 13.87 38.86
C LEU A 442 0.69 14.09 40.35
N LEU A 443 0.67 13.02 41.15
CA LEU A 443 1.11 13.04 42.55
C LEU A 443 2.57 13.49 42.69
N LYS A 444 3.46 12.90 41.89
CA LYS A 444 4.90 13.24 41.89
C LYS A 444 5.16 14.72 41.60
N TYR A 445 4.35 15.33 40.75
CA TYR A 445 4.52 16.73 40.35
C TYR A 445 3.63 17.71 41.13
N GLY A 446 2.81 17.23 42.08
CA GLY A 446 1.91 18.07 42.86
C GLY A 446 0.83 18.75 42.00
N ILE A 447 0.31 18.04 40.99
CA ILE A 447 -0.76 18.53 40.11
C ILE A 447 -2.10 18.08 40.68
N ASP A 448 -3.01 19.01 40.93
CA ASP A 448 -4.31 18.71 41.51
C ASP A 448 -5.22 17.88 40.57
N PHE A 449 -5.75 16.78 41.09
CA PHE A 449 -6.73 15.94 40.41
C PHE A 449 -7.69 15.25 41.39
N GLU A 450 -8.86 14.88 40.88
CA GLU A 450 -9.82 14.02 41.58
C GLU A 450 -9.76 12.61 40.98
N GLU A 451 -9.80 11.58 41.83
CA GLU A 451 -9.77 10.18 41.36
C GLU A 451 -10.98 9.79 40.50
N SER A 452 -12.08 10.57 40.57
CA SER A 452 -13.29 10.42 39.76
C SER A 452 -13.10 10.87 38.30
N GLU A 453 -12.05 11.65 38.00
CA GLU A 453 -11.82 12.17 36.66
C GLU A 453 -11.52 11.06 35.64
N SER A 454 -11.98 11.27 34.41
CA SER A 454 -11.69 10.35 33.31
C SER A 454 -10.18 10.25 33.05
N THR A 455 -9.73 9.12 32.52
CA THR A 455 -8.30 8.93 32.21
C THR A 455 -7.78 9.98 31.21
N GLU A 456 -8.60 10.41 30.26
CA GLU A 456 -8.21 11.48 29.32
C GLU A 456 -8.09 12.83 30.00
N ALA A 457 -9.00 13.20 30.91
CA ALA A 457 -8.87 14.44 31.68
C ALA A 457 -7.59 14.47 32.53
N LEU A 458 -7.22 13.34 33.14
CA LEU A 458 -5.95 13.20 33.87
C LEU A 458 -4.74 13.32 32.94
N ARG A 459 -4.83 12.73 31.74
CA ARG A 459 -3.79 12.84 30.70
C ARG A 459 -3.62 14.29 30.23
N ASP A 460 -4.70 15.02 30.05
CA ASP A 460 -4.68 16.42 29.63
C ASP A 460 -4.01 17.32 30.67
N LYS A 461 -4.32 17.13 31.96
CA LYS A 461 -3.62 17.82 33.05
C LYS A 461 -2.11 17.57 33.02
N LEU A 462 -1.72 16.31 32.86
CA LEU A 462 -0.31 15.94 32.78
C LEU A 462 0.36 16.51 31.50
N ALA A 463 -0.33 16.49 30.36
CA ALA A 463 0.15 17.06 29.10
C ALA A 463 0.37 18.57 29.22
N ASN A 464 -0.58 19.30 29.82
CA ASN A 464 -0.48 20.73 30.06
C ASN A 464 0.69 21.07 30.99
N PHE A 465 0.94 20.27 32.02
CA PHE A 465 2.11 20.44 32.87
C PHE A 465 3.42 20.29 32.10
N TYR A 466 3.55 19.26 31.25
CA TYR A 466 4.73 19.09 30.42
C TYR A 466 4.88 20.23 29.39
N ALA A 467 3.77 20.71 28.83
CA ALA A 467 3.76 21.86 27.93
C ALA A 467 4.38 23.11 28.58
N GLN A 468 4.12 23.35 29.87
CA GLN A 468 4.72 24.50 30.57
C GLN A 468 6.24 24.45 30.67
N ARG A 469 6.89 23.33 30.35
CA ARG A 469 8.35 23.17 30.32
C ARG A 469 8.96 23.43 28.94
N THR A 470 8.14 23.54 27.90
CA THR A 470 8.60 23.82 26.53
C THR A 470 8.51 25.32 26.25
N LEU A 471 9.10 25.80 25.15
CA LEU A 471 9.06 27.22 24.77
C LEU A 471 7.68 27.65 24.22
N THR A 472 6.99 26.75 23.53
CA THR A 472 5.66 27.03 22.93
C THR A 472 4.53 27.04 23.96
N LYS A 473 4.73 26.43 25.15
CA LYS A 473 3.72 26.32 26.22
C LYS A 473 2.42 25.62 25.81
N THR A 474 2.44 24.89 24.70
CA THR A 474 1.31 24.11 24.16
C THR A 474 1.58 22.62 24.28
N ALA A 475 0.54 21.85 24.59
CA ALA A 475 0.62 20.39 24.61
C ALA A 475 0.93 19.86 23.21
N ILE A 476 1.76 18.82 23.15
CA ILE A 476 2.14 18.16 21.90
C ILE A 476 1.24 16.94 21.72
N THR A 477 0.59 16.86 20.57
CA THR A 477 -0.38 15.81 20.25
C THR A 477 0.21 14.73 19.34
N PRO A 478 -0.44 13.55 19.24
CA PRO A 478 -0.14 12.58 18.19
C PRO A 478 -0.21 13.16 16.77
N GLU A 479 -1.14 14.08 16.52
CA GLU A 479 -1.34 14.73 15.22
C GLU A 479 -0.14 15.62 14.84
N ASP A 480 0.47 16.31 15.81
CA ASP A 480 1.69 17.11 15.57
C ASP A 480 2.84 16.22 15.08
N GLN A 481 2.98 15.02 15.66
CA GLN A 481 3.97 14.03 15.23
C GLN A 481 3.63 13.47 13.85
N ALA A 482 2.33 13.26 13.57
CA ALA A 482 1.85 12.76 12.30
C ALA A 482 2.14 13.71 11.14
N GLU A 483 2.00 15.03 11.33
CA GLU A 483 2.38 16.03 10.31
C GLU A 483 3.88 15.97 9.97
N ALA A 484 4.74 15.83 10.99
CA ALA A 484 6.17 15.70 10.76
C ALA A 484 6.54 14.38 10.07
N ALA A 485 5.93 13.26 10.47
CA ALA A 485 6.13 11.97 9.81
C ALA A 485 5.71 12.03 8.33
N TYR A 486 4.56 12.65 8.04
CA TYR A 486 4.09 12.89 6.68
C TYR A 486 5.08 13.74 5.87
N TYR A 487 5.56 14.86 6.41
CA TYR A 487 6.57 15.69 5.74
C TYR A 487 7.85 14.90 5.40
N LEU A 488 8.32 14.05 6.33
CA LEU A 488 9.54 13.27 6.15
C LEU A 488 9.42 12.20 5.06
N ILE A 489 8.22 11.64 4.84
CA ILE A 489 8.00 10.68 3.74
C ILE A 489 7.66 11.36 2.40
N SER A 490 7.23 12.61 2.40
CA SER A 490 6.78 13.30 1.18
C SER A 490 7.92 13.90 0.36
N GLU A 491 7.63 14.26 -0.89
CA GLU A 491 8.59 14.88 -1.81
C GLU A 491 9.09 16.25 -1.33
N ARG A 492 8.39 16.87 -0.37
CA ARG A 492 8.80 18.12 0.27
C ARG A 492 10.14 18.00 0.99
N SER A 493 10.48 16.80 1.48
CA SER A 493 11.76 16.50 2.13
C SER A 493 12.68 15.62 1.28
N ALA A 494 12.48 15.56 -0.05
CA ALA A 494 13.23 14.69 -0.96
C ALA A 494 14.76 14.93 -0.99
N LYS A 495 15.24 16.02 -0.38
CA LYS A 495 16.66 16.39 -0.29
C LYS A 495 17.20 16.28 1.15
N THR A 496 16.44 15.63 2.03
CA THR A 496 16.76 15.47 3.45
C THR A 496 16.82 13.99 3.82
N THR A 497 17.98 13.55 4.31
CA THR A 497 18.20 12.22 4.90
C THR A 497 19.26 12.29 6.00
N GLY A 498 19.27 11.33 6.92
CA GLY A 498 20.16 11.26 8.08
C GLY A 498 19.83 12.27 9.18
N GLN A 499 18.70 12.98 9.08
CA GLN A 499 18.32 14.01 10.04
C GLN A 499 17.36 13.49 11.10
N VAL A 500 17.44 14.06 12.30
CA VAL A 500 16.48 13.82 13.38
C VAL A 500 15.64 15.09 13.53
N PHE A 501 14.34 14.97 13.28
CA PHE A 501 13.39 16.06 13.32
C PHE A 501 12.63 16.04 14.65
N SER A 502 12.83 17.05 15.49
CA SER A 502 12.15 17.15 16.78
C SER A 502 10.81 17.85 16.67
N VAL A 503 9.78 17.26 17.28
CA VAL A 503 8.49 17.91 17.53
C VAL A 503 8.28 17.88 19.04
N ASP A 504 8.88 18.87 19.70
CA ASP A 504 9.08 18.88 21.15
C ASP A 504 8.62 20.16 21.84
N GLY A 505 7.90 21.04 21.12
CA GLY A 505 7.44 22.33 21.62
C GLY A 505 8.58 23.31 21.90
N GLY A 506 9.80 23.03 21.43
CA GLY A 506 11.00 23.80 21.72
C GLY A 506 11.54 23.49 23.11
N LEU A 507 11.81 22.22 23.43
CA LEU A 507 12.42 21.84 24.71
C LEU A 507 13.90 22.29 24.72
N PRO A 508 14.34 23.28 25.51
CA PRO A 508 15.69 23.83 25.38
C PRO A 508 16.81 22.82 25.65
N GLU A 509 16.56 21.83 26.51
CA GLU A 509 17.52 20.78 26.83
C GLU A 509 17.78 19.83 25.66
N SER A 510 16.87 19.72 24.68
CA SER A 510 17.03 18.83 23.51
C SER A 510 17.71 19.50 22.32
N PHE A 511 18.08 20.79 22.42
CA PHE A 511 18.71 21.51 21.32
C PHE A 511 20.08 20.90 20.97
N LEU A 512 20.14 20.32 19.78
CA LEU A 512 21.39 19.82 19.21
C LEU A 512 22.32 21.00 18.92
N ARG A 513 23.58 20.88 19.33
CA ARG A 513 24.62 21.90 19.15
C ARG A 513 25.71 21.43 18.21
#